data_AF-A0A422MUY8-F1
#
_entry.id   AF-A0A422MUY8-F1
#
_cell.length_a   1.000
_cell.length_b   1.000
_cell.length_c   1.000
_cell.angle_alpha   90.00
_cell.angle_beta   90.00
_cell.angle_gamma   90.00
#
_symmetry.space_group_name_H-M   'P 1'
#
loop_
_entity.id
_entity.type
_entity.pdbx_description
1 polymer ?
#
loop_
_entity_poly.entity_id
_entity_poly.type
_entity_poly.pdbx_seq_one_letter_code
_entity_poly.pdbx_strand_id
1 'polypeptide(L)'
;MLRFPPAPSQSARLLMVIVVAVCCGCGNVAAGPVTYPCSFDEVMRGGEGLLSAPVVMKAVPSAGEPQLETYVVVKEEWAPIRIVASMKDLEDNKKHCQLSTLDKPNLRGGTVSCSQKDSLTRNGKKEILTRAIHVAIKLHADRLLVQPLKDPLKVPNFPSDSVCGQFTVPEAHRSEGVDNADMVLYVAAAPGGVWALPCATLDNGRPIVGVVNVAPADLRFPRLATRIAAHEIAHALGFAYGKMVASHMVKNVTGVRGRALSVVVNSMNAAMAAREHYNCNGIQGMELYDFKGDGTGLESHWSKRNAKDELMAPLGGAGYYTELTLAAFADLGYYKVNWAMAEPMGWGRQSGCELLQKKCSELDLSKYPKMFCDMTFRPLQCTSDRYFNGTCDSNIIEMSPNVQTDVCYTVAAWVPREDFNYVFKQEQQQRGNRGSRYPKSKAKKVPNPMWCLDRQLPPKEEAEEEEYEQAVAAVYAEVMCTGKEVKLKTGGGGFYGKRARPERQSPGATLLSIRGMSSALNTRRCARCPSTAAAFFQWLNGTAKRRCGRKQPLQKSWALRRL
;
A
#
# COMPACT_ATOMS: atom_id res chain seq x y z
N MET A 1 57.51 -28.04 -11.03
CA MET A 1 57.64 -28.49 -9.62
C MET A 1 56.97 -27.45 -8.74
N LEU A 2 55.94 -27.90 -8.04
CA LEU A 2 55.16 -27.18 -7.04
C LEU A 2 56.03 -26.81 -5.83
N ARG A 3 55.79 -25.63 -5.23
CA ARG A 3 55.84 -25.41 -3.79
C ARG A 3 54.97 -24.19 -3.43
N PHE A 4 53.85 -24.48 -2.76
CA PHE A 4 52.90 -23.52 -2.19
C PHE A 4 53.51 -22.78 -0.99
N PRO A 5 53.20 -21.49 -0.77
CA PRO A 5 53.35 -20.86 0.53
C PRO A 5 52.18 -21.25 1.48
N PRO A 6 52.39 -21.18 2.81
CA PRO A 6 51.50 -21.78 3.79
C PRO A 6 50.18 -21.01 3.95
N ALA A 7 49.12 -21.76 4.26
CA ALA A 7 47.79 -21.25 4.55
C ALA A 7 47.81 -20.23 5.71
N PRO A 8 47.04 -19.13 5.62
CA PRO A 8 46.88 -18.22 6.76
C PRO A 8 46.07 -18.89 7.87
N SER A 9 46.51 -18.65 9.11
CA SER A 9 45.99 -19.22 10.34
C SER A 9 44.50 -18.92 10.55
N GLN A 10 43.80 -19.87 11.17
CA GLN A 10 42.36 -19.82 11.47
C GLN A 10 41.94 -18.66 12.40
N SER A 11 42.88 -17.85 12.89
CA SER A 11 42.65 -16.75 13.83
C SER A 11 42.17 -15.45 13.17
N ALA A 12 42.27 -15.31 11.84
CA ALA A 12 41.83 -14.11 11.13
C ALA A 12 40.34 -14.15 10.69
N ARG A 13 39.69 -15.32 10.73
CA ARG A 13 38.24 -15.45 10.41
C ARG A 13 37.32 -15.20 11.60
N LEU A 14 37.85 -15.18 12.83
CA LEU A 14 37.05 -14.98 14.04
C LEU A 14 36.81 -13.49 14.37
N LEU A 15 37.64 -12.58 13.86
CA LEU A 15 37.52 -11.13 14.11
C LEU A 15 36.47 -10.42 13.24
N MET A 16 36.07 -11.00 12.10
CA MET A 16 34.97 -10.49 11.26
C MET A 16 33.58 -10.92 11.76
N VAL A 17 33.49 -11.88 12.67
CA VAL A 17 32.20 -12.37 13.22
C VAL A 17 31.86 -11.68 14.55
N ILE A 18 32.83 -11.04 15.22
CA ILE A 18 32.64 -10.45 16.55
C ILE A 18 32.18 -8.97 16.51
N VAL A 19 32.33 -8.26 15.38
CA VAL A 19 31.78 -6.89 15.24
C VAL A 19 30.25 -6.86 15.08
N VAL A 20 29.61 -8.00 14.79
CA VAL A 20 28.14 -8.11 14.71
C VAL A 20 27.49 -8.54 16.04
N ALA A 21 28.28 -8.98 17.04
CA ALA A 21 27.74 -9.58 18.26
C ALA A 21 27.90 -8.74 19.55
N VAL A 22 28.57 -7.57 19.52
CA VAL A 22 28.78 -6.73 20.71
C VAL A 22 28.00 -5.41 20.63
N CYS A 23 26.69 -5.53 20.38
CA CYS A 23 25.70 -4.49 20.72
C CYS A 23 24.47 -5.08 21.44
N CYS A 24 24.50 -6.37 21.80
CA CYS A 24 23.47 -7.01 22.62
C CYS A 24 24.00 -7.17 24.06
N GLY A 25 24.01 -6.07 24.80
CA GLY A 25 24.57 -6.04 26.14
C GLY A 25 24.17 -4.81 26.95
N CYS A 26 22.93 -4.34 26.82
CA CYS A 26 22.23 -3.47 27.78
C CYS A 26 20.73 -3.73 27.61
N GLY A 27 20.04 -4.04 28.71
CA GLY A 27 18.66 -4.52 28.74
C GLY A 27 17.60 -3.48 28.40
N ASN A 28 17.58 -3.02 27.15
CA ASN A 28 16.41 -2.42 26.53
C ASN A 28 16.03 -3.29 25.33
N VAL A 29 14.87 -3.93 25.38
CA VAL A 29 14.31 -4.67 24.26
C VAL A 29 14.02 -3.67 23.14
N ALA A 30 14.96 -3.52 22.22
CA ALA A 30 14.84 -2.61 21.10
C ALA A 30 13.63 -3.00 20.24
N ALA A 31 12.59 -2.17 20.25
CA ALA A 31 11.53 -2.23 19.27
C ALA A 31 12.12 -1.84 17.91
N GLY A 32 12.26 -2.81 17.00
CA GLY A 32 12.71 -2.57 15.64
C GLY A 32 11.57 -2.02 14.75
N PRO A 33 11.89 -1.43 13.58
CA PRO A 33 10.89 -0.96 12.63
C PRO A 33 9.93 -2.09 12.24
N VAL A 34 8.62 -1.81 12.27
CA VAL A 34 7.61 -2.78 11.82
C VAL A 34 7.62 -2.86 10.30
N THR A 35 8.23 -3.91 9.77
CA THR A 35 8.21 -4.25 8.35
C THR A 35 7.25 -5.41 8.11
N TYR A 36 6.36 -5.26 7.14
CA TYR A 36 5.44 -6.32 6.70
C TYR A 36 6.03 -6.96 5.45
N PRO A 37 6.68 -8.14 5.50
CA PRO A 37 7.31 -8.69 4.30
C PRO A 37 6.23 -9.14 3.30
N CYS A 38 6.18 -8.49 2.15
CA CYS A 38 5.57 -9.03 0.93
C CYS A 38 6.58 -9.97 0.29
N SER A 39 6.13 -11.15 -0.14
CA SER A 39 7.00 -12.19 -0.73
C SER A 39 6.54 -12.59 -2.13
N PHE A 40 5.92 -11.66 -2.86
CA PHE A 40 5.49 -11.83 -4.25
C PHE A 40 6.61 -12.43 -5.14
N ASP A 41 7.75 -11.76 -5.24
CA ASP A 41 8.83 -12.19 -6.15
C ASP A 41 9.47 -13.51 -5.72
N GLU A 42 9.48 -13.82 -4.42
CA GLU A 42 9.92 -15.12 -3.92
C GLU A 42 8.97 -16.23 -4.40
N VAL A 43 7.66 -16.05 -4.25
CA VAL A 43 6.66 -17.02 -4.71
C VAL A 43 6.70 -17.17 -6.23
N MET A 44 6.84 -16.06 -6.96
CA MET A 44 6.94 -16.09 -8.42
C MET A 44 8.19 -16.80 -8.94
N ARG A 45 9.29 -16.83 -8.16
CA ARG A 45 10.52 -17.58 -8.50
C ARG A 45 10.45 -19.04 -8.07
N GLY A 46 9.75 -19.35 -6.97
CA GLY A 46 9.62 -20.69 -6.40
C GLY A 46 8.47 -21.53 -6.99
N GLY A 47 7.46 -20.89 -7.58
CA GLY A 47 6.47 -21.55 -8.44
C GLY A 47 6.97 -21.64 -9.88
N GLU A 48 6.49 -22.60 -10.67
CA GLU A 48 6.71 -22.58 -12.11
C GLU A 48 6.32 -21.20 -12.65
N GLY A 49 7.31 -20.48 -13.21
CA GLY A 49 7.21 -19.05 -13.44
C GLY A 49 6.01 -18.63 -14.30
N LEU A 50 5.79 -17.32 -14.37
CA LEU A 50 4.75 -16.65 -15.17
C LEU A 50 4.57 -17.13 -16.64
N LEU A 51 5.54 -17.89 -17.16
CA LEU A 51 5.51 -18.55 -18.47
C LEU A 51 4.55 -19.77 -18.53
N SER A 52 4.11 -20.29 -17.38
CA SER A 52 3.22 -21.45 -17.28
C SER A 52 1.78 -21.10 -16.89
N ALA A 53 1.46 -19.80 -16.69
CA ALA A 53 0.09 -19.40 -16.38
C ALA A 53 -0.82 -19.72 -17.58
N PRO A 54 -1.89 -20.52 -17.42
CA PRO A 54 -2.77 -20.87 -18.51
C PRO A 54 -3.31 -19.62 -19.22
N VAL A 55 -3.15 -19.60 -20.54
CA VAL A 55 -3.70 -18.57 -21.42
C VAL A 55 -5.11 -18.99 -21.84
N VAL A 56 -6.09 -18.21 -21.41
CA VAL A 56 -7.49 -18.40 -21.80
C VAL A 56 -7.74 -17.61 -23.08
N MET A 57 -7.93 -18.33 -24.19
CA MET A 57 -8.28 -17.75 -25.48
C MET A 57 -9.73 -17.24 -25.44
N LYS A 58 -9.98 -16.04 -25.97
CA LYS A 58 -11.36 -15.63 -26.29
C LYS A 58 -11.88 -16.49 -27.43
N ALA A 59 -13.12 -16.97 -27.33
CA ALA A 59 -13.77 -17.66 -28.44
C ALA A 59 -13.89 -16.71 -29.64
N VAL A 60 -13.30 -17.10 -30.78
CA VAL A 60 -13.53 -16.43 -32.06
C VAL A 60 -14.91 -16.86 -32.56
N PRO A 61 -15.78 -15.96 -33.07
CA PRO A 61 -17.04 -16.36 -33.69
C PRO A 61 -16.76 -17.37 -34.81
N SER A 62 -17.43 -18.51 -34.80
CA SER A 62 -17.26 -19.53 -35.83
C SER A 62 -17.62 -18.96 -37.20
N ALA A 63 -16.74 -19.17 -38.18
CA ALA A 63 -16.95 -18.72 -39.56
C ALA A 63 -18.12 -19.48 -40.19
N GLY A 64 -19.16 -18.75 -40.58
CA GLY A 64 -20.28 -19.31 -41.32
C GLY A 64 -21.51 -18.41 -41.34
N GLU A 65 -21.45 -17.26 -42.03
CA GLU A 65 -22.54 -16.64 -42.82
C GLU A 65 -22.10 -15.26 -43.38
N PRO A 66 -22.68 -14.79 -44.51
CA PRO A 66 -21.99 -13.95 -45.48
C PRO A 66 -21.76 -12.52 -45.01
N GLN A 67 -20.58 -11.98 -45.37
CA GLN A 67 -20.16 -10.61 -45.08
C GLN A 67 -21.00 -9.62 -45.89
N LEU A 68 -21.88 -8.88 -45.20
CA LEU A 68 -22.25 -7.54 -45.62
C LEU A 68 -21.26 -6.59 -44.93
N GLU A 69 -20.35 -6.00 -45.71
CA GLU A 69 -19.42 -4.96 -45.24
C GLU A 69 -20.21 -3.77 -44.68
N THR A 70 -20.49 -3.84 -43.39
CA THR A 70 -20.75 -2.68 -42.55
C THR A 70 -19.51 -2.51 -41.71
N TYR A 71 -18.79 -1.42 -41.92
CA TYR A 71 -17.76 -0.96 -40.99
C TYR A 71 -18.45 -0.58 -39.68
N VAL A 72 -18.79 -1.59 -38.87
CA VAL A 72 -19.18 -1.38 -37.49
C VAL A 72 -17.89 -1.02 -36.77
N VAL A 73 -17.66 0.27 -36.59
CA VAL A 73 -16.73 0.76 -35.58
C VAL A 73 -17.29 0.26 -34.24
N VAL A 74 -16.86 -0.93 -33.81
CA VAL A 74 -17.13 -1.45 -32.48
C VAL A 74 -16.41 -0.49 -31.54
N LYS A 75 -17.13 0.50 -31.01
CA LYS A 75 -16.63 1.31 -29.91
C LYS A 75 -16.36 0.35 -28.77
N GLU A 76 -15.09 0.08 -28.51
CA GLU A 76 -14.69 -0.72 -27.37
C GLU A 76 -15.15 0.00 -26.09
N GLU A 77 -16.18 -0.52 -25.44
CA GLU A 77 -16.69 0.04 -24.20
C GLU A 77 -15.73 -0.33 -23.07
N TRP A 78 -15.09 0.68 -22.49
CA TRP A 78 -14.25 0.54 -21.30
C TRP A 78 -15.11 0.80 -20.06
N ALA A 79 -15.07 -0.11 -19.10
CA ALA A 79 -15.83 0.00 -17.86
C ALA A 79 -14.96 -0.34 -16.64
N PRO A 80 -15.35 0.08 -15.42
CA PRO A 80 -14.69 -0.33 -14.18
C PRO A 80 -14.50 -1.84 -14.10
N ILE A 81 -13.30 -2.29 -13.71
CA ILE A 81 -13.01 -3.72 -13.57
C ILE A 81 -13.91 -4.37 -12.53
N ARG A 82 -14.53 -5.50 -12.90
CA ARG A 82 -15.36 -6.32 -12.01
C ARG A 82 -14.53 -7.46 -11.44
N ILE A 83 -14.01 -7.28 -10.22
CA ILE A 83 -13.25 -8.32 -9.50
C ILE A 83 -14.20 -9.04 -8.54
N VAL A 84 -14.40 -10.34 -8.75
CA VAL A 84 -15.21 -11.19 -7.86
C VAL A 84 -14.27 -11.98 -6.95
N ALA A 85 -14.43 -11.85 -5.63
CA ALA A 85 -13.59 -12.56 -4.67
C ALA A 85 -14.26 -13.82 -4.12
N SER A 86 -13.52 -14.94 -4.11
CA SER A 86 -13.88 -16.17 -3.40
C SER A 86 -13.15 -16.24 -2.08
N MET A 87 -13.90 -16.36 -0.99
CA MET A 87 -13.40 -16.39 0.39
C MET A 87 -13.45 -17.80 1.01
N LYS A 88 -13.56 -18.84 0.19
CA LYS A 88 -13.77 -20.23 0.66
C LYS A 88 -12.65 -20.73 1.56
N ASP A 89 -11.40 -20.35 1.30
CA ASP A 89 -10.27 -20.73 2.15
C ASP A 89 -10.30 -20.06 3.54
N LEU A 90 -11.10 -19.01 3.74
CA LEU A 90 -11.35 -18.42 5.07
C LEU A 90 -12.42 -19.17 5.88
N GLU A 91 -13.11 -20.12 5.25
CA GLU A 91 -14.13 -20.98 5.87
C GLU A 91 -13.56 -22.38 6.18
N ASP A 92 -12.49 -22.79 5.49
CA ASP A 92 -11.83 -24.07 5.70
C ASP A 92 -10.78 -24.01 6.82
N ASN A 93 -11.13 -24.57 7.98
CA ASN A 93 -10.26 -24.67 9.15
C ASN A 93 -8.98 -25.50 8.90
N LYS A 94 -8.87 -26.22 7.79
CA LYS A 94 -7.62 -26.91 7.37
C LYS A 94 -6.64 -25.98 6.67
N LYS A 95 -7.10 -24.84 6.14
CA LYS A 95 -6.32 -23.90 5.32
C LYS A 95 -5.76 -22.71 6.11
N HIS A 96 -6.25 -22.46 7.32
CA HIS A 96 -5.78 -21.37 8.17
C HIS A 96 -5.58 -21.79 9.62
N CYS A 97 -4.80 -21.02 10.36
CA CYS A 97 -4.60 -21.24 11.78
C CYS A 97 -5.86 -20.89 12.60
N GLN A 98 -6.13 -21.72 13.61
CA GLN A 98 -7.15 -21.48 14.63
C GLN A 98 -6.48 -21.15 15.97
N LEU A 99 -7.12 -21.45 17.11
CA LEU A 99 -6.53 -21.30 18.44
C LEU A 99 -5.48 -22.39 18.75
N SER A 100 -5.46 -23.48 17.99
CA SER A 100 -4.48 -24.57 18.10
C SER A 100 -3.12 -24.20 17.50
N THR A 101 -2.05 -24.78 18.04
CA THR A 101 -0.65 -24.67 17.54
C THR A 101 -0.31 -25.68 16.43
N LEU A 102 -1.29 -26.44 15.93
CA LEU A 102 -1.07 -27.42 14.87
C LEU A 102 -0.58 -26.76 13.59
N ASP A 103 0.34 -27.43 12.91
CA ASP A 103 0.88 -26.97 11.64
C ASP A 103 -0.22 -26.86 10.57
N LYS A 104 -0.10 -25.82 9.74
CA LYS A 104 -1.01 -25.56 8.62
C LYS A 104 -0.23 -25.36 7.33
N PRO A 105 -0.82 -25.69 6.17
CA PRO A 105 -0.19 -25.42 4.89
C PRO A 105 0.05 -23.91 4.75
N ASN A 106 1.20 -23.54 4.18
CA ASN A 106 1.51 -22.16 3.79
C ASN A 106 1.03 -21.81 2.37
N LEU A 107 0.36 -22.76 1.70
CA LEU A 107 -0.13 -22.70 0.31
C LEU A 107 0.99 -22.55 -0.74
N ARG A 108 2.23 -22.86 -0.37
CA ARG A 108 3.42 -22.88 -1.24
C ARG A 108 4.13 -24.24 -1.25
N GLY A 109 3.39 -25.32 -0.96
CA GLY A 109 3.92 -26.68 -0.88
C GLY A 109 4.57 -27.06 0.47
N GLY A 110 4.50 -26.20 1.49
CA GLY A 110 5.04 -26.46 2.83
C GLY A 110 4.03 -26.27 3.95
N THR A 111 4.47 -26.54 5.19
CA THR A 111 3.68 -26.30 6.41
C THR A 111 4.39 -25.32 7.34
N VAL A 112 3.61 -24.57 8.13
CA VAL A 112 4.11 -23.62 9.13
C VAL A 112 3.36 -23.86 10.43
N SER A 113 4.11 -23.86 11.54
CA SER A 113 3.55 -23.97 12.86
C SER A 113 2.78 -22.72 13.27
N CYS A 114 1.54 -22.92 13.70
CA CYS A 114 0.65 -21.81 14.05
C CYS A 114 1.02 -21.20 15.39
N SER A 115 1.14 -19.87 15.43
CA SER A 115 1.20 -19.12 16.69
C SER A 115 -0.09 -18.31 16.91
N GLN A 116 -0.25 -17.75 18.12
CA GLN A 116 -1.42 -16.95 18.46
C GLN A 116 -1.65 -15.75 17.52
N LYS A 117 -0.59 -15.19 16.93
CA LYS A 117 -0.69 -14.07 15.99
C LYS A 117 -1.24 -14.51 14.63
N ASP A 118 -1.12 -15.79 14.29
CA ASP A 118 -1.55 -16.36 13.01
C ASP A 118 -3.01 -16.83 13.05
N SER A 119 -3.64 -16.84 14.24
CA SER A 119 -5.03 -17.23 14.41
C SER A 119 -6.00 -16.25 13.72
N LEU A 120 -6.73 -16.72 12.71
CA LEU A 120 -7.74 -15.91 11.97
C LEU A 120 -9.02 -15.68 12.79
N THR A 121 -9.34 -16.58 13.71
CA THR A 121 -10.56 -16.53 14.54
C THR A 121 -10.44 -15.54 15.71
N ARG A 122 -9.24 -15.02 15.98
CA ARG A 122 -8.97 -14.09 17.06
C ARG A 122 -9.19 -12.63 16.64
N ASN A 123 -9.64 -11.80 17.58
CA ASN A 123 -9.72 -10.33 17.45
C ASN A 123 -10.48 -9.83 16.20
N GLY A 124 -11.45 -10.59 15.70
CA GLY A 124 -12.22 -10.19 14.52
C GLY A 124 -11.43 -10.15 13.20
N LYS A 125 -10.25 -10.80 13.14
CA LYS A 125 -9.37 -10.76 11.97
C LYS A 125 -10.03 -11.22 10.67
N LYS A 126 -10.88 -12.26 10.73
CA LYS A 126 -11.69 -12.68 9.57
C LYS A 126 -12.55 -11.54 9.02
N GLU A 127 -13.21 -10.78 9.89
CA GLU A 127 -14.05 -9.64 9.49
C GLU A 127 -13.19 -8.49 8.94
N ILE A 128 -12.05 -8.21 9.59
CA ILE A 128 -11.08 -7.20 9.13
C ILE A 128 -10.59 -7.53 7.71
N LEU A 129 -10.17 -8.77 7.46
CA LEU A 129 -9.71 -9.21 6.14
C LEU A 129 -10.83 -9.15 5.10
N THR A 130 -12.01 -9.67 5.46
CA THR A 130 -13.17 -9.65 4.56
C THR A 130 -13.48 -8.22 4.13
N ARG A 131 -13.55 -7.28 5.08
CA ARG A 131 -13.78 -5.87 4.78
C ARG A 131 -12.64 -5.25 3.98
N ALA A 132 -11.39 -5.53 4.35
CA ALA A 132 -10.21 -5.03 3.67
C ALA A 132 -10.19 -5.42 2.18
N ILE A 133 -10.52 -6.67 1.84
CA ILE A 133 -10.56 -7.13 0.46
C ILE A 133 -11.66 -6.40 -0.33
N HIS A 134 -12.87 -6.26 0.20
CA HIS A 134 -13.94 -5.53 -0.50
C HIS A 134 -13.56 -4.08 -0.78
N VAL A 135 -12.96 -3.39 0.20
CA VAL A 135 -12.51 -2.01 0.02
C VAL A 135 -11.34 -1.94 -0.96
N ALA A 136 -10.39 -2.89 -0.90
CA ALA A 136 -9.26 -2.97 -1.82
C ALA A 136 -9.72 -3.21 -3.27
N ILE A 137 -10.65 -4.15 -3.50
CA ILE A 137 -11.29 -4.35 -4.82
C ILE A 137 -11.90 -3.06 -5.32
N LYS A 138 -12.63 -2.32 -4.46
CA LYS A 138 -13.19 -1.03 -4.83
C LYS A 138 -12.11 -0.01 -5.19
N LEU A 139 -10.98 0.02 -4.46
CA LEU A 139 -9.86 0.91 -4.78
C LEU A 139 -9.33 0.68 -6.20
N HIS A 140 -9.23 -0.59 -6.63
CA HIS A 140 -8.86 -0.94 -8.00
C HIS A 140 -9.99 -0.63 -9.00
N ALA A 141 -11.23 -1.02 -8.73
CA ALA A 141 -12.36 -0.80 -9.63
C ALA A 141 -12.64 0.69 -9.91
N ASP A 142 -12.46 1.56 -8.92
CA ASP A 142 -12.61 3.02 -9.09
C ASP A 142 -11.53 3.63 -10.01
N ARG A 143 -10.39 2.93 -10.17
CA ARG A 143 -9.17 3.43 -10.82
C ARG A 143 -8.85 2.75 -12.13
N LEU A 144 -9.17 1.47 -12.28
CA LEU A 144 -8.83 0.65 -13.43
C LEU A 144 -10.07 0.33 -14.23
N LEU A 145 -10.01 0.65 -15.51
CA LEU A 145 -11.01 0.31 -16.50
C LEU A 145 -10.47 -0.81 -17.39
N VAL A 146 -11.36 -1.70 -17.80
CA VAL A 146 -11.08 -2.82 -18.71
C VAL A 146 -12.12 -2.84 -19.82
N GLN A 147 -11.79 -3.54 -20.91
CA GLN A 147 -12.82 -4.09 -21.79
C GLN A 147 -13.48 -5.28 -21.09
N PRO A 148 -14.77 -5.22 -20.73
CA PRO A 148 -15.41 -6.27 -19.96
C PRO A 148 -15.46 -7.60 -20.70
N LEU A 149 -15.34 -8.70 -19.96
CA LEU A 149 -15.70 -10.02 -20.50
C LEU A 149 -17.22 -10.08 -20.71
N LYS A 150 -17.61 -10.61 -21.88
CA LYS A 150 -19.02 -10.73 -22.28
C LYS A 150 -19.66 -11.99 -21.69
N ASP A 151 -18.91 -13.08 -21.70
CA ASP A 151 -19.34 -14.38 -21.21
C ASP A 151 -18.91 -14.60 -19.74
N PRO A 152 -19.55 -15.53 -19.01
CA PRO A 152 -19.15 -15.92 -17.67
C PRO A 152 -17.69 -16.39 -17.66
N LEU A 153 -16.89 -15.89 -16.70
CA LEU A 153 -15.47 -16.20 -16.61
C LEU A 153 -15.28 -17.61 -16.06
N LYS A 154 -14.83 -18.54 -16.90
CA LYS A 154 -14.49 -19.91 -16.49
C LYS A 154 -13.06 -20.00 -15.97
N VAL A 155 -12.90 -20.59 -14.80
CA VAL A 155 -11.60 -20.75 -14.13
C VAL A 155 -10.95 -22.06 -14.59
N PRO A 156 -9.73 -22.01 -15.16
CA PRO A 156 -9.06 -23.21 -15.66
C PRO A 156 -8.61 -24.13 -14.53
N ASN A 157 -8.37 -25.40 -14.85
CA ASN A 157 -7.76 -26.35 -13.93
C ASN A 157 -6.30 -25.99 -13.68
N PHE A 158 -5.89 -26.08 -12.41
CA PHE A 158 -4.51 -25.83 -11.98
C PHE A 158 -3.94 -27.14 -11.42
N PRO A 159 -2.65 -27.47 -11.69
CA PRO A 159 -1.99 -28.62 -11.09
C PRO A 159 -2.09 -28.58 -9.56
N SER A 160 -2.39 -29.70 -8.91
CA SER A 160 -2.65 -29.76 -7.46
C SER A 160 -1.43 -29.45 -6.60
N ASP A 161 -0.23 -29.55 -7.16
CA ASP A 161 1.06 -29.20 -6.56
C ASP A 161 1.47 -27.75 -6.83
N SER A 162 0.87 -27.08 -7.82
CA SER A 162 1.08 -25.65 -8.07
C SER A 162 0.49 -24.78 -6.96
N VAL A 163 1.03 -23.56 -6.78
CA VAL A 163 0.50 -22.56 -5.83
C VAL A 163 -0.98 -22.25 -6.11
N CYS A 164 -1.35 -22.08 -7.39
CA CYS A 164 -2.74 -21.82 -7.80
C CYS A 164 -3.68 -22.99 -7.48
N GLY A 165 -3.19 -24.24 -7.60
CA GLY A 165 -3.94 -25.44 -7.26
C GLY A 165 -4.15 -25.65 -5.76
N GLN A 166 -3.42 -24.92 -4.90
CA GLN A 166 -3.61 -24.97 -3.45
C GLN A 166 -4.89 -24.25 -2.98
N PHE A 167 -5.49 -23.38 -3.81
CA PHE A 167 -6.68 -22.61 -3.44
C PHE A 167 -7.97 -23.37 -3.70
N THR A 168 -8.97 -23.16 -2.85
CA THR A 168 -10.29 -23.77 -3.06
C THR A 168 -11.05 -23.04 -4.17
N VAL A 169 -11.11 -23.68 -5.34
CA VAL A 169 -11.91 -23.24 -6.49
C VAL A 169 -13.26 -23.97 -6.48
N PRO A 170 -14.40 -23.29 -6.29
CA PRO A 170 -15.72 -23.91 -6.40
C PRO A 170 -15.94 -24.52 -7.78
N GLU A 171 -16.57 -25.70 -7.84
CA GLU A 171 -16.80 -26.41 -9.12
C GLU A 171 -17.62 -25.56 -10.11
N ALA A 172 -18.60 -24.78 -9.62
CA ALA A 172 -19.38 -23.86 -10.43
C ALA A 172 -18.51 -22.82 -11.17
N HIS A 173 -17.38 -22.40 -10.60
CA HIS A 173 -16.46 -21.45 -11.27
C HIS A 173 -15.74 -22.10 -12.46
N ARG A 174 -15.66 -23.44 -12.50
CA ARG A 174 -15.05 -24.22 -13.59
C ARG A 174 -16.10 -24.59 -14.65
N SER A 175 -17.27 -25.06 -14.21
CA SER A 175 -18.32 -25.57 -15.08
C SER A 175 -19.14 -24.46 -15.73
N GLU A 176 -19.89 -23.71 -14.91
CA GLU A 176 -20.79 -22.61 -15.34
C GLU A 176 -19.98 -21.34 -15.64
N GLY A 177 -19.01 -21.03 -14.78
CA GLY A 177 -18.24 -19.79 -14.81
C GLY A 177 -18.80 -18.75 -13.84
N VAL A 178 -18.08 -17.65 -13.69
CA VAL A 178 -18.47 -16.54 -12.80
C VAL A 178 -19.06 -15.41 -13.63
N ASP A 179 -20.35 -15.17 -13.45
CA ASP A 179 -21.06 -14.07 -14.11
C ASP A 179 -20.50 -12.72 -13.72
N ASN A 180 -20.54 -11.79 -14.68
CA ASN A 180 -20.17 -10.39 -14.48
C ASN A 180 -18.77 -10.19 -13.85
N ALA A 181 -17.83 -11.09 -14.13
CA ALA A 181 -16.46 -11.00 -13.66
C ALA A 181 -15.49 -10.72 -14.81
N ASP A 182 -14.59 -9.77 -14.60
CA ASP A 182 -13.41 -9.55 -15.46
C ASP A 182 -12.16 -10.17 -14.84
N MET A 183 -12.20 -10.44 -13.53
CA MET A 183 -11.20 -11.18 -12.78
C MET A 183 -11.87 -11.91 -11.61
N VAL A 184 -11.44 -13.14 -11.34
CA VAL A 184 -11.77 -13.86 -10.10
C VAL A 184 -10.54 -13.90 -9.18
N LEU A 185 -10.72 -13.47 -7.93
CA LEU A 185 -9.67 -13.43 -6.92
C LEU A 185 -9.95 -14.47 -5.82
N TYR A 186 -9.04 -15.41 -5.59
CA TYR A 186 -9.14 -16.37 -4.49
C TYR A 186 -8.33 -15.89 -3.29
N VAL A 187 -8.99 -15.82 -2.13
CA VAL A 187 -8.44 -15.19 -0.93
C VAL A 187 -8.20 -16.22 0.15
N ALA A 188 -6.99 -16.25 0.68
CA ALA A 188 -6.58 -17.06 1.81
C ALA A 188 -5.97 -16.22 2.95
N ALA A 189 -5.86 -16.87 4.11
CA ALA A 189 -5.21 -16.33 5.29
C ALA A 189 -4.38 -17.41 5.99
N ALA A 190 -3.62 -18.16 5.18
CA ALA A 190 -2.67 -19.15 5.64
C ALA A 190 -1.47 -18.47 6.33
N PRO A 191 -0.81 -19.16 7.29
CA PRO A 191 0.45 -18.68 7.84
C PRO A 191 1.55 -18.65 6.76
N GLY A 192 2.63 -17.92 7.03
CA GLY A 192 3.79 -17.87 6.12
C GLY A 192 3.90 -16.61 5.25
N GLY A 193 3.18 -15.55 5.59
CA GLY A 193 3.42 -14.20 5.06
C GLY A 193 2.37 -13.69 4.09
N VAL A 194 2.63 -12.50 3.54
CA VAL A 194 1.73 -11.80 2.62
C VAL A 194 2.27 -11.91 1.19
N TRP A 195 1.40 -12.28 0.26
CA TRP A 195 1.75 -12.45 -1.15
C TRP A 195 0.50 -12.61 -2.01
N ALA A 196 0.65 -12.40 -3.31
CA ALA A 196 -0.34 -12.69 -4.33
C ALA A 196 0.35 -13.14 -5.61
N LEU A 197 -0.41 -13.61 -6.60
CA LEU A 197 0.08 -13.77 -7.97
C LEU A 197 -1.08 -13.95 -8.96
N PRO A 198 -0.87 -13.62 -10.24
CA PRO A 198 -1.78 -14.01 -11.32
C PRO A 198 -1.66 -15.51 -11.59
N CYS A 199 -2.80 -16.21 -11.67
CA CYS A 199 -2.90 -17.63 -11.95
C CYS A 199 -3.35 -17.95 -13.37
N ALA A 200 -4.08 -17.05 -14.04
CA ALA A 200 -4.46 -17.21 -15.45
C ALA A 200 -4.58 -15.86 -16.13
N THR A 201 -4.27 -15.81 -17.42
CA THR A 201 -4.33 -14.59 -18.24
C THR A 201 -5.14 -14.81 -19.51
N LEU A 202 -5.61 -13.72 -20.12
CA LEU A 202 -6.04 -13.73 -21.51
C LEU A 202 -4.82 -13.81 -22.45
N ASP A 203 -5.11 -14.01 -23.73
CA ASP A 203 -4.17 -13.94 -24.87
C ASP A 203 -3.34 -12.65 -24.89
N ASN A 204 -3.95 -11.51 -24.61
CA ASN A 204 -3.28 -10.22 -24.52
C ASN A 204 -2.47 -10.02 -23.22
N GLY A 205 -2.35 -11.07 -22.39
CA GLY A 205 -1.59 -11.07 -21.15
C GLY A 205 -2.33 -10.51 -19.93
N ARG A 206 -3.58 -10.02 -20.07
CA ARG A 206 -4.38 -9.49 -18.96
C ARG A 206 -4.71 -10.58 -17.93
N PRO A 207 -4.36 -10.43 -16.65
CA PRO A 207 -4.76 -11.37 -15.60
C PRO A 207 -6.28 -11.43 -15.43
N ILE A 208 -6.81 -12.64 -15.32
CA ILE A 208 -8.25 -12.93 -15.13
C ILE A 208 -8.52 -13.87 -13.96
N VAL A 209 -7.51 -14.59 -13.48
CA VAL A 209 -7.58 -15.33 -12.23
C VAL A 209 -6.36 -14.95 -11.42
N GLY A 210 -6.56 -14.59 -10.15
CA GLY A 210 -5.48 -14.29 -9.23
C GLY A 210 -5.75 -14.91 -7.87
N VAL A 211 -4.68 -15.07 -7.09
CA VAL A 211 -4.74 -15.53 -5.72
C VAL A 211 -4.07 -14.50 -4.80
N VAL A 212 -4.54 -14.41 -3.57
CA VAL A 212 -3.93 -13.58 -2.52
C VAL A 212 -3.96 -14.31 -1.19
N ASN A 213 -2.84 -14.27 -0.48
CA ASN A 213 -2.75 -14.69 0.91
C ASN A 213 -2.37 -13.49 1.78
N VAL A 214 -3.22 -13.17 2.75
CA VAL A 214 -2.92 -12.13 3.75
C VAL A 214 -2.76 -12.79 5.11
N ALA A 215 -1.51 -12.80 5.60
CA ALA A 215 -1.20 -13.41 6.88
C ALA A 215 -2.00 -12.76 8.03
N PRO A 216 -2.66 -13.54 8.90
CA PRO A 216 -3.42 -12.99 10.02
C PRO A 216 -2.59 -12.17 11.01
N ALA A 217 -1.27 -12.35 11.03
CA ALA A 217 -0.34 -11.56 11.85
C ALA A 217 -0.39 -10.05 11.53
N ASP A 218 -0.80 -9.70 10.31
CA ASP A 218 -0.75 -8.34 9.75
C ASP A 218 -2.13 -7.67 9.72
N LEU A 219 -3.19 -8.42 10.05
CA LEU A 219 -4.57 -7.95 10.19
C LEU A 219 -4.81 -7.22 11.52
N ARG A 220 -4.00 -6.20 11.81
CA ARG A 220 -4.07 -5.44 13.07
C ARG A 220 -4.94 -4.19 12.99
N PHE A 221 -4.87 -3.48 11.86
CA PHE A 221 -5.59 -2.23 11.65
C PHE A 221 -6.37 -2.28 10.32
N PRO A 222 -7.67 -1.95 10.29
CA PRO A 222 -8.47 -2.04 9.07
C PRO A 222 -7.92 -1.23 7.89
N ARG A 223 -7.40 -0.02 8.14
CA ARG A 223 -6.82 0.83 7.09
C ARG A 223 -5.54 0.21 6.53
N LEU A 224 -4.63 -0.25 7.39
CA LEU A 224 -3.41 -0.92 6.97
C LEU A 224 -3.74 -2.22 6.21
N ALA A 225 -4.63 -3.07 6.75
CA ALA A 225 -5.06 -4.30 6.11
C ALA A 225 -5.66 -4.04 4.72
N THR A 226 -6.41 -2.95 4.55
CA THR A 226 -6.93 -2.52 3.24
C THR A 226 -5.82 -2.17 2.26
N ARG A 227 -4.77 -1.46 2.71
CA ARG A 227 -3.64 -1.09 1.84
C ARG A 227 -2.76 -2.29 1.49
N ILE A 228 -2.53 -3.19 2.44
CA ILE A 228 -1.88 -4.48 2.19
C ILE A 228 -2.68 -5.28 1.16
N ALA A 229 -4.00 -5.44 1.36
CA ALA A 229 -4.84 -6.15 0.41
C ALA A 229 -4.82 -5.50 -1.00
N ALA A 230 -4.84 -4.18 -1.10
CA ALA A 230 -4.75 -3.48 -2.38
C ALA A 230 -3.37 -3.66 -3.05
N HIS A 231 -2.29 -3.66 -2.27
CA HIS A 231 -0.94 -3.93 -2.78
C HIS A 231 -0.88 -5.34 -3.40
N GLU A 232 -1.35 -6.35 -2.68
CA GLU A 232 -1.35 -7.73 -3.18
C GLU A 232 -2.29 -7.92 -4.38
N ILE A 233 -3.45 -7.26 -4.39
CA ILE A 233 -4.35 -7.30 -5.55
C ILE A 233 -3.68 -6.64 -6.76
N ALA A 234 -2.88 -5.59 -6.58
CA ALA A 234 -2.12 -4.99 -7.68
C ALA A 234 -1.14 -5.98 -8.32
N HIS A 235 -0.45 -6.79 -7.51
CA HIS A 235 0.38 -7.89 -8.00
C HIS A 235 -0.44 -8.93 -8.78
N ALA A 236 -1.57 -9.37 -8.24
CA ALA A 236 -2.48 -10.29 -8.92
C ALA A 236 -3.04 -9.72 -10.23
N LEU A 237 -3.14 -8.39 -10.34
CA LEU A 237 -3.55 -7.66 -11.55
C LEU A 237 -2.42 -7.42 -12.55
N GLY A 238 -1.18 -7.84 -12.24
CA GLY A 238 -0.06 -7.84 -13.17
C GLY A 238 1.02 -6.80 -12.90
N PHE A 239 0.99 -6.10 -11.76
CA PHE A 239 2.12 -5.30 -11.32
C PHE A 239 3.28 -6.22 -10.93
N ALA A 240 4.14 -6.52 -11.90
CA ALA A 240 5.25 -7.45 -11.74
C ALA A 240 6.40 -7.05 -12.67
N TYR A 241 7.64 -7.08 -12.18
CA TYR A 241 8.82 -6.75 -12.96
C TYR A 241 8.89 -7.58 -14.26
N GLY A 242 8.64 -8.89 -14.19
CA GLY A 242 8.62 -9.76 -15.38
C GLY A 242 7.57 -9.34 -16.43
N LYS A 243 6.40 -8.84 -16.01
CA LYS A 243 5.38 -8.31 -16.92
C LYS A 243 5.80 -6.97 -17.53
N MET A 244 6.46 -6.11 -16.75
CA MET A 244 7.01 -4.85 -17.24
C MET A 244 8.13 -5.09 -18.26
N VAL A 245 8.98 -6.10 -18.06
CA VAL A 245 9.99 -6.55 -19.05
C VAL A 245 9.31 -7.04 -20.33
N ALA A 246 8.34 -7.94 -20.22
CA ALA A 246 7.60 -8.47 -21.37
C ALA A 246 6.85 -7.38 -22.15
N SER A 247 6.50 -6.28 -21.49
CA SER A 247 5.83 -5.12 -22.08
C SER A 247 6.82 -4.01 -22.51
N HIS A 248 8.13 -4.28 -22.49
CA HIS A 248 9.19 -3.34 -22.85
C HIS A 248 9.16 -2.01 -22.07
N MET A 249 8.75 -2.06 -20.80
CA MET A 249 8.56 -0.86 -19.96
C MET A 249 9.81 -0.47 -19.15
N VAL A 250 10.81 -1.35 -19.05
CA VAL A 250 11.96 -1.17 -18.14
C VAL A 250 13.24 -0.79 -18.87
N LYS A 251 14.14 -0.13 -18.15
CA LYS A 251 15.47 0.24 -18.62
C LYS A 251 16.51 0.05 -17.51
N ASN A 252 17.68 -0.43 -17.88
CA ASN A 252 18.84 -0.53 -17.00
C ASN A 252 19.60 0.80 -16.96
N VAL A 253 19.97 1.24 -15.77
CA VAL A 253 20.73 2.46 -15.50
C VAL A 253 21.86 2.16 -14.54
N THR A 254 23.07 2.61 -14.85
CA THR A 254 24.26 2.37 -14.04
C THR A 254 24.65 3.61 -13.25
N GLY A 255 25.29 3.44 -12.09
CA GLY A 255 25.89 4.53 -11.33
C GLY A 255 24.91 5.39 -10.54
N VAL A 256 23.62 5.04 -10.51
CA VAL A 256 22.59 5.76 -9.73
C VAL A 256 22.99 5.73 -8.26
N ARG A 257 23.37 6.88 -7.70
CA ARG A 257 23.84 7.02 -6.31
C ARG A 257 24.95 6.02 -5.95
N GLY A 258 25.82 5.68 -6.91
CA GLY A 258 26.92 4.74 -6.70
C GLY A 258 26.57 3.25 -6.80
N ARG A 259 25.32 2.92 -7.18
CA ARG A 259 24.87 1.53 -7.42
C ARG A 259 25.45 1.00 -8.73
N ALA A 260 25.78 -0.30 -8.76
CA ALA A 260 26.31 -0.94 -9.96
C ALA A 260 25.24 -1.00 -11.07
N LEU A 261 24.01 -1.33 -10.67
CA LEU A 261 22.86 -1.36 -11.55
C LEU A 261 21.60 -0.89 -10.81
N SER A 262 20.74 -0.18 -11.52
CA SER A 262 19.40 0.18 -11.09
C SER A 262 18.45 -0.03 -12.27
N VAL A 263 17.29 -0.61 -12.00
CA VAL A 263 16.26 -0.82 -13.01
C VAL A 263 15.17 0.22 -12.82
N VAL A 264 14.85 0.93 -13.88
CA VAL A 264 13.81 1.96 -13.87
C VAL A 264 12.69 1.59 -14.84
N VAL A 265 11.45 1.90 -14.48
CA VAL A 265 10.30 1.85 -15.39
C VAL A 265 10.26 3.17 -16.17
N ASN A 266 10.55 3.07 -17.46
CA ASN A 266 10.72 4.19 -18.39
C ASN A 266 9.68 4.17 -19.53
N SER A 267 8.57 3.46 -19.36
CA SER A 267 7.43 3.58 -20.26
C SER A 267 6.81 4.99 -20.19
N MET A 268 6.07 5.36 -21.24
CA MET A 268 5.65 6.74 -21.47
C MET A 268 4.91 7.37 -20.29
N ASN A 269 3.83 6.73 -19.80
CA ASN A 269 3.08 7.29 -18.68
C ASN A 269 3.90 7.23 -17.38
N ALA A 270 4.62 6.13 -17.13
CA ALA A 270 5.40 5.97 -15.90
C ALA A 270 6.51 7.02 -15.77
N ALA A 271 7.23 7.30 -16.85
CA ALA A 271 8.26 8.33 -16.89
C ALA A 271 7.66 9.74 -16.72
N MET A 272 6.49 10.02 -17.33
CA MET A 272 5.79 11.29 -17.14
C MET A 272 5.30 11.48 -15.70
N ALA A 273 4.67 10.45 -15.11
CA ALA A 273 4.20 10.49 -13.73
C ALA A 273 5.36 10.71 -12.76
N ALA A 274 6.50 10.03 -12.95
CA ALA A 274 7.69 10.24 -12.13
C ALA A 274 8.27 11.66 -12.32
N ARG A 275 8.37 12.16 -13.56
CA ARG A 275 8.82 13.52 -13.84
C ARG A 275 7.96 14.57 -13.12
N GLU A 276 6.65 14.42 -13.18
CA GLU A 276 5.70 15.33 -12.51
C GLU A 276 5.79 15.21 -10.99
N HIS A 277 5.83 13.98 -10.46
CA HIS A 277 5.89 13.73 -9.03
C HIS A 277 7.13 14.37 -8.40
N TYR A 278 8.32 14.13 -8.96
CA TYR A 278 9.58 14.63 -8.43
C TYR A 278 9.95 16.03 -8.93
N ASN A 279 9.25 16.59 -9.92
CA ASN A 279 9.64 17.81 -10.62
C ASN A 279 11.08 17.71 -11.18
N CYS A 280 11.37 16.61 -11.89
CA CYS A 280 12.70 16.34 -12.42
C CYS A 280 12.65 15.98 -13.91
N ASN A 281 12.94 16.96 -14.78
CA ASN A 281 12.88 16.77 -16.24
C ASN A 281 13.81 15.67 -16.76
N GLY A 282 15.01 15.57 -16.18
CA GLY A 282 16.05 14.60 -16.54
C GLY A 282 15.90 13.22 -15.92
N ILE A 283 14.78 12.92 -15.24
CA ILE A 283 14.53 11.59 -14.69
C ILE A 283 14.49 10.54 -15.81
N GLN A 284 15.13 9.40 -15.59
CA GLN A 284 15.22 8.31 -16.58
C GLN A 284 14.09 7.28 -16.47
N GLY A 285 13.20 7.43 -15.48
CA GLY A 285 12.13 6.50 -15.16
C GLY A 285 11.94 6.37 -13.65
N MET A 286 10.89 5.68 -13.23
CA MET A 286 10.64 5.38 -11.82
C MET A 286 11.46 4.16 -11.38
N GLU A 287 12.33 4.33 -10.39
CA GLU A 287 13.25 3.28 -9.92
C GLU A 287 12.49 2.15 -9.18
N LEU A 288 12.80 0.91 -9.55
CA LEU A 288 12.34 -0.30 -8.86
C LEU A 288 13.20 -0.59 -7.62
N TYR A 289 12.62 -1.28 -6.66
CA TYR A 289 13.29 -1.67 -5.44
C TYR A 289 14.30 -2.78 -5.71
N ASP A 290 15.55 -2.53 -5.34
CA ASP A 290 16.61 -3.52 -5.32
C ASP A 290 17.46 -3.29 -4.06
N PHE A 291 17.40 -4.21 -3.11
CA PHE A 291 18.12 -4.02 -1.84
C PHE A 291 19.64 -4.18 -2.00
N LYS A 292 20.14 -4.85 -3.06
CA LYS A 292 21.56 -5.16 -3.27
C LYS A 292 22.32 -4.13 -4.11
N GLY A 293 21.65 -3.43 -5.04
CA GLY A 293 22.33 -2.41 -5.87
C GLY A 293 23.04 -2.93 -7.10
N ASP A 294 22.77 -4.17 -7.48
CA ASP A 294 23.39 -4.87 -8.61
C ASP A 294 22.36 -5.57 -9.52
N GLY A 295 21.07 -5.39 -9.25
CA GLY A 295 19.97 -6.05 -9.96
C GLY A 295 19.66 -7.47 -9.48
N THR A 296 20.49 -8.09 -8.64
CA THR A 296 20.25 -9.45 -8.12
C THR A 296 19.27 -9.48 -6.94
N GLY A 297 19.01 -8.33 -6.31
CA GLY A 297 18.01 -8.15 -5.26
C GLY A 297 16.75 -7.44 -5.74
N LEU A 298 16.52 -7.38 -7.06
CA LEU A 298 15.39 -6.68 -7.67
C LEU A 298 14.06 -7.32 -7.30
N GLU A 299 13.10 -6.48 -6.95
CA GLU A 299 11.72 -6.86 -6.64
C GLU A 299 10.72 -6.06 -7.45
N SER A 300 9.49 -6.59 -7.53
CA SER A 300 8.35 -5.98 -8.21
C SER A 300 7.72 -4.85 -7.40
N HIS A 301 8.54 -3.98 -6.83
CA HIS A 301 8.13 -2.85 -5.99
C HIS A 301 8.80 -1.56 -6.47
N TRP A 302 8.20 -0.41 -6.18
CA TRP A 302 8.88 0.88 -6.30
C TRP A 302 9.97 1.02 -5.25
N SER A 303 11.05 1.75 -5.58
CA SER A 303 12.11 2.05 -4.61
C SER A 303 11.52 2.65 -3.32
N LYS A 304 11.75 1.96 -2.19
CA LYS A 304 11.35 2.42 -0.84
C LYS A 304 11.92 3.81 -0.53
N ARG A 305 13.13 4.12 -1.00
CA ARG A 305 13.76 5.43 -0.84
C ARG A 305 12.96 6.53 -1.54
N ASN A 306 12.55 6.27 -2.78
CA ASN A 306 11.95 7.29 -3.63
C ASN A 306 10.42 7.40 -3.42
N ALA A 307 9.77 6.34 -2.94
CA ALA A 307 8.32 6.22 -2.90
C ALA A 307 7.79 5.48 -1.66
N LYS A 308 8.40 5.64 -0.48
CA LYS A 308 8.08 4.90 0.77
C LYS A 308 6.58 4.75 1.06
N ASP A 309 5.79 5.78 0.79
CA ASP A 309 4.36 5.83 1.10
C ASP A 309 3.44 5.41 -0.07
N GLU A 310 3.99 4.96 -1.19
CA GLU A 310 3.26 4.53 -2.39
C GLU A 310 2.68 3.12 -2.19
N LEU A 311 1.56 2.82 -2.86
CA LEU A 311 0.88 1.53 -2.80
C LEU A 311 1.83 0.36 -3.08
N MET A 312 2.67 0.46 -4.11
CA MET A 312 3.58 -0.60 -4.59
C MET A 312 5.02 -0.42 -4.11
N ALA A 313 5.28 0.40 -3.08
CA ALA A 313 6.54 0.32 -2.36
C ALA A 313 6.55 -0.90 -1.42
N PRO A 314 7.72 -1.38 -0.97
CA PRO A 314 7.79 -2.40 0.08
C PRO A 314 6.94 -1.97 1.29
N LEU A 315 6.09 -2.86 1.79
CA LEU A 315 5.11 -2.53 2.81
C LEU A 315 5.79 -1.95 4.08
N GLY A 316 5.11 -1.00 4.70
CA GLY A 316 5.65 -0.22 5.83
C GLY A 316 5.57 1.29 5.66
N GLY A 317 4.80 1.77 4.69
CA GLY A 317 4.39 3.17 4.55
C GLY A 317 2.87 3.32 4.41
N ALA A 318 2.42 4.49 3.92
CA ALA A 318 1.00 4.82 3.88
C ALA A 318 0.15 3.98 2.91
N GLY A 319 0.76 3.54 1.79
CA GLY A 319 0.11 2.76 0.73
C GLY A 319 -0.81 3.59 -0.18
N TYR A 320 -0.43 4.82 -0.52
CA TYR A 320 -1.19 5.70 -1.41
C TYR A 320 -1.19 5.16 -2.84
N TYR A 321 -2.37 5.04 -3.44
CA TYR A 321 -2.52 4.60 -4.83
C TYR A 321 -2.33 5.81 -5.76
N THR A 322 -1.07 6.12 -6.06
CA THR A 322 -0.67 7.35 -6.76
C THR A 322 -0.71 7.22 -8.28
N GLU A 323 -0.43 8.34 -8.96
CA GLU A 323 -0.14 8.39 -10.38
C GLU A 323 0.98 7.44 -10.82
N LEU A 324 1.94 7.10 -9.96
CA LEU A 324 3.08 6.24 -10.32
C LEU A 324 2.61 4.81 -10.64
N THR A 325 1.84 4.20 -9.74
CA THR A 325 1.29 2.85 -9.94
C THR A 325 0.21 2.84 -11.04
N LEU A 326 -0.62 3.87 -11.11
CA LEU A 326 -1.61 3.99 -12.20
C LEU A 326 -0.94 4.08 -13.57
N ALA A 327 0.17 4.79 -13.67
CA ALA A 327 0.91 4.89 -14.91
C ALA A 327 1.52 3.56 -15.35
N ALA A 328 2.05 2.78 -14.43
CA ALA A 328 2.50 1.42 -14.74
C ALA A 328 1.34 0.55 -15.25
N PHE A 329 0.15 0.62 -14.63
CA PHE A 329 -1.02 -0.11 -15.11
C PHE A 329 -1.51 0.33 -16.49
N ALA A 330 -1.48 1.63 -16.79
CA ALA A 330 -1.82 2.14 -18.11
C ALA A 330 -0.85 1.61 -19.18
N ASP A 331 0.45 1.61 -18.87
CA ASP A 331 1.51 1.21 -19.79
C ASP A 331 1.61 -0.31 -20.00
N LEU A 332 1.05 -1.13 -19.11
CA LEU A 332 0.85 -2.58 -19.35
C LEU A 332 -0.10 -2.85 -20.54
N GLY A 333 -0.88 -1.86 -20.99
CA GLY A 333 -1.62 -1.89 -22.25
C GLY A 333 -3.00 -2.53 -22.20
N TYR A 334 -3.32 -3.31 -21.16
CA TYR A 334 -4.63 -3.95 -21.00
C TYR A 334 -5.58 -3.27 -19.98
N TYR A 335 -5.15 -2.16 -19.37
CA TYR A 335 -5.98 -1.29 -18.55
C TYR A 335 -6.02 0.13 -19.10
N LYS A 336 -7.15 0.81 -18.92
CA LYS A 336 -7.22 2.28 -18.89
C LYS A 336 -7.33 2.72 -17.45
N VAL A 337 -6.83 3.92 -17.15
CA VAL A 337 -6.81 4.41 -15.76
C VAL A 337 -7.58 5.71 -15.60
N ASN A 338 -8.26 5.81 -14.46
CA ASN A 338 -8.95 7.01 -14.01
C ASN A 338 -7.99 7.87 -13.16
N TRP A 339 -7.21 8.72 -13.83
CA TRP A 339 -6.22 9.60 -13.19
C TRP A 339 -6.80 10.53 -12.12
N ALA A 340 -8.09 10.88 -12.21
CA ALA A 340 -8.73 11.75 -11.22
C ALA A 340 -8.85 11.11 -9.83
N MET A 341 -8.68 9.79 -9.74
CA MET A 341 -8.70 9.02 -8.49
C MET A 341 -7.30 8.76 -7.93
N ALA A 342 -6.23 9.26 -8.58
CA ALA A 342 -4.88 9.19 -8.05
C ALA A 342 -4.79 9.86 -6.67
N GLU A 343 -4.25 9.16 -5.69
CA GLU A 343 -4.04 9.71 -4.36
C GLU A 343 -2.73 10.50 -4.33
N PRO A 344 -2.72 11.71 -3.75
CA PRO A 344 -1.49 12.47 -3.63
C PRO A 344 -0.59 11.83 -2.56
N MET A 345 0.66 11.58 -2.91
CA MET A 345 1.71 11.22 -1.96
C MET A 345 2.60 12.45 -1.68
N GLY A 346 2.89 12.70 -0.40
CA GLY A 346 3.78 13.78 0.02
C GLY A 346 5.26 13.41 -0.04
N TRP A 347 5.59 12.14 0.18
CA TRP A 347 6.94 11.60 0.07
C TRP A 347 7.49 11.82 -1.33
N GLY A 348 8.64 12.49 -1.49
CA GLY A 348 9.28 12.72 -2.78
C GLY A 348 8.62 13.79 -3.67
N ARG A 349 7.46 14.34 -3.29
CA ARG A 349 6.74 15.25 -4.17
C ARG A 349 7.43 16.60 -4.31
N GLN A 350 7.69 17.01 -5.56
CA GLN A 350 8.41 18.23 -5.93
C GLN A 350 9.80 18.34 -5.30
N SER A 351 10.44 17.20 -5.00
CA SER A 351 11.74 17.13 -4.35
C SER A 351 12.91 17.59 -5.23
N GLY A 352 12.71 17.65 -6.55
CA GLY A 352 13.74 17.96 -7.54
C GLY A 352 14.65 16.76 -7.84
N CYS A 353 15.55 16.94 -8.81
CA CYS A 353 16.44 15.87 -9.27
C CYS A 353 17.50 15.45 -8.24
N GLU A 354 17.88 16.33 -7.31
CA GLU A 354 18.93 16.05 -6.34
C GLU A 354 18.60 14.83 -5.48
N LEU A 355 17.35 14.69 -5.04
CA LEU A 355 16.88 13.51 -4.31
C LEU A 355 17.23 12.21 -5.05
N LEU A 356 17.04 12.17 -6.36
CA LEU A 356 17.19 10.96 -7.16
C LEU A 356 18.65 10.68 -7.53
N GLN A 357 19.47 11.71 -7.64
CA GLN A 357 20.84 11.65 -8.16
C GLN A 357 21.91 11.52 -7.07
N LYS A 358 21.70 12.14 -5.89
CA LYS A 358 22.67 12.21 -4.80
C LYS A 358 22.35 11.21 -3.69
N LYS A 359 23.38 10.78 -2.97
CA LYS A 359 23.23 9.99 -1.74
C LYS A 359 22.67 10.86 -0.62
N CYS A 360 22.01 10.25 0.36
CA CYS A 360 21.50 10.94 1.54
C CYS A 360 22.60 11.64 2.35
N SER A 361 23.83 11.13 2.37
CA SER A 361 24.99 11.79 2.96
C SER A 361 25.43 13.08 2.23
N GLU A 362 25.01 13.26 0.97
CA GLU A 362 25.35 14.41 0.12
C GLU A 362 24.16 15.38 -0.02
N LEU A 363 23.01 15.04 0.55
CA LEU A 363 21.81 15.86 0.51
C LEU A 363 21.83 16.91 1.63
N ASP A 364 21.37 18.11 1.29
CA ASP A 364 20.89 19.06 2.28
C ASP A 364 19.52 18.58 2.80
N LEU A 365 19.53 17.84 3.93
CA LEU A 365 18.34 17.25 4.54
C LEU A 365 17.28 18.29 4.92
N SER A 366 17.66 19.57 5.09
CA SER A 366 16.71 20.66 5.39
C SER A 366 15.71 20.90 4.26
N LYS A 367 16.03 20.49 3.02
CA LYS A 367 15.12 20.52 1.87
C LYS A 367 14.09 19.37 1.88
N TYR A 368 14.32 18.34 2.69
CA TYR A 368 13.50 17.13 2.74
C TYR A 368 12.94 16.81 4.16
N PRO A 369 12.42 17.79 4.92
CA PRO A 369 12.09 17.62 6.34
C PRO A 369 10.90 16.70 6.60
N LYS A 370 10.13 16.36 5.55
CA LYS A 370 9.01 15.41 5.61
C LYS A 370 9.40 13.97 5.28
N MET A 371 10.64 13.76 4.82
CA MET A 371 11.15 12.46 4.39
C MET A 371 12.24 11.97 5.32
N PHE A 372 13.23 12.83 5.56
CA PHE A 372 14.41 12.49 6.33
C PHE A 372 14.45 13.23 7.65
N CYS A 373 15.08 12.61 8.63
CA CYS A 373 15.29 13.18 9.96
C CYS A 373 16.78 13.17 10.32
N ASP A 374 17.14 13.97 11.30
CA ASP A 374 18.50 14.02 11.83
C ASP A 374 18.65 13.10 13.05
N MET A 375 19.76 12.37 13.10
CA MET A 375 20.11 11.48 14.20
C MET A 375 20.61 12.22 15.45
N THR A 376 21.05 13.48 15.31
CA THR A 376 21.56 14.28 16.44
C THR A 376 20.49 14.57 17.49
N PHE A 377 19.22 14.65 17.08
CA PHE A 377 18.08 14.90 17.96
C PHE A 377 16.92 13.98 17.59
N ARG A 378 16.55 13.06 18.51
CA ARG A 378 15.59 11.97 18.26
C ARG A 378 14.30 12.09 19.10
N PRO A 379 13.53 13.18 18.95
CA PRO A 379 12.24 13.28 19.60
C PRO A 379 11.28 12.25 19.00
N LEU A 380 10.24 11.91 19.75
CA LEU A 380 9.16 11.05 19.25
C LEU A 380 8.32 11.86 18.26
N GLN A 381 8.39 11.52 16.98
CA GLN A 381 7.72 12.21 15.86
C GLN A 381 6.74 11.28 15.16
N CYS A 382 5.82 11.82 14.35
CA CYS A 382 4.95 10.97 13.56
C CYS A 382 5.70 10.33 12.40
N THR A 383 5.39 9.07 12.12
CA THR A 383 5.80 8.42 10.87
C THR A 383 5.13 9.10 9.69
N SER A 384 5.73 9.00 8.50
CA SER A 384 5.21 9.62 7.26
C SER A 384 3.77 9.18 6.92
N ASP A 385 3.43 7.94 7.27
CA ASP A 385 2.10 7.36 7.13
C ASP A 385 1.06 7.83 8.16
N ARG A 386 1.52 8.49 9.23
CA ARG A 386 0.74 8.97 10.38
C ARG A 386 -0.03 7.89 11.12
N TYR A 387 0.29 6.62 10.92
CA TYR A 387 -0.25 5.50 11.70
C TYR A 387 0.34 5.46 13.09
N PHE A 388 1.63 5.76 13.20
CA PHE A 388 2.39 5.63 14.42
C PHE A 388 3.20 6.90 14.70
N ASN A 389 3.70 6.98 15.92
CA ASN A 389 4.84 7.81 16.25
C ASN A 389 6.08 6.91 16.29
N GLY A 390 7.24 7.54 16.33
CA GLY A 390 8.49 6.88 16.08
C GLY A 390 9.67 7.78 16.34
N THR A 391 10.86 7.22 16.16
CA THR A 391 12.13 7.94 16.35
C THR A 391 12.92 7.91 15.06
N CYS A 392 13.86 8.84 14.93
CA CYS A 392 14.77 8.82 13.79
C CYS A 392 15.66 7.58 13.83
N ASP A 393 15.67 6.81 12.74
CA ASP A 393 16.41 5.56 12.63
C ASP A 393 16.87 5.29 11.18
N SER A 394 17.91 4.48 11.01
CA SER A 394 18.45 4.05 9.71
C SER A 394 17.62 2.91 9.13
N ASN A 395 16.45 3.23 8.55
CA ASN A 395 15.50 2.24 8.04
C ASN A 395 15.36 2.21 6.50
N ILE A 396 16.14 3.05 5.81
CA ILE A 396 16.34 3.00 4.35
C ILE A 396 17.84 2.88 4.11
N ILE A 397 18.23 1.70 3.64
CA ILE A 397 19.62 1.33 3.38
C ILE A 397 19.68 0.78 1.96
N GLU A 398 20.40 1.46 1.08
CA GLU A 398 20.64 1.01 -0.29
C GLU A 398 22.09 0.53 -0.41
N MET A 399 22.27 -0.79 -0.55
CA MET A 399 23.60 -1.38 -0.70
C MET A 399 24.25 -0.97 -2.03
N SER A 400 25.58 -0.87 -2.01
CA SER A 400 26.40 -0.62 -3.19
C SER A 400 27.60 -1.58 -3.13
N PRO A 401 27.78 -2.50 -4.09
CA PRO A 401 28.79 -3.57 -4.01
C PRO A 401 30.23 -3.09 -3.85
N ASN A 402 30.54 -1.86 -4.28
CA ASN A 402 31.91 -1.33 -4.37
C ASN A 402 32.07 0.10 -3.80
N VAL A 403 31.08 0.63 -3.07
CA VAL A 403 31.05 2.01 -2.56
C VAL A 403 30.35 2.04 -1.19
N GLN A 404 30.58 3.08 -0.40
CA GLN A 404 29.82 3.36 0.82
C GLN A 404 28.30 3.29 0.57
N THR A 405 27.61 2.48 1.35
CA THR A 405 26.15 2.31 1.37
C THR A 405 25.43 3.64 1.52
N ASP A 406 24.35 3.86 0.76
CA ASP A 406 23.50 5.04 0.96
C ASP A 406 22.53 4.76 2.12
N VAL A 407 22.69 5.49 3.22
CA VAL A 407 21.87 5.34 4.43
C VAL A 407 21.06 6.61 4.61
N CYS A 408 19.74 6.47 4.57
CA CYS A 408 18.81 7.57 4.77
C CYS A 408 18.05 7.35 6.08
N TYR A 409 18.14 8.31 6.98
CA TYR A 409 17.44 8.26 8.26
C TYR A 409 16.02 8.77 8.09
N THR A 410 15.04 7.98 8.55
CA THR A 410 13.63 8.39 8.54
C THR A 410 12.99 8.06 9.88
N VAL A 411 11.84 8.68 10.17
CA VAL A 411 11.09 8.33 11.38
C VAL A 411 10.57 6.90 11.24
N ALA A 412 11.11 6.00 12.05
CA ALA A 412 10.72 4.59 12.13
C ALA A 412 9.69 4.40 13.24
N ALA A 413 8.62 3.68 12.94
CA ALA A 413 7.53 3.44 13.90
C ALA A 413 8.07 2.78 15.18
N TRP A 414 7.79 3.39 16.33
CA TRP A 414 8.02 2.79 17.63
C TRP A 414 6.76 2.05 18.03
N VAL A 415 6.82 0.72 18.08
CA VAL A 415 5.66 -0.12 18.39
C VAL A 415 6.00 -0.99 19.60
N PRO A 416 5.61 -0.57 20.83
CA PRO A 416 5.82 -1.39 22.02
C PRO A 416 5.07 -2.72 21.90
N ARG A 417 5.70 -3.80 22.40
CA ARG A 417 5.17 -5.18 22.31
C ARG A 417 3.86 -5.36 23.09
N GLU A 418 3.60 -4.54 24.10
CA GLU A 418 2.41 -4.62 24.97
C GLU A 418 1.29 -3.57 24.71
N ASP A 419 1.50 -2.48 23.96
CA ASP A 419 0.52 -1.38 23.85
C ASP A 419 -0.43 -1.41 22.64
N PHE A 420 -0.62 -2.60 22.07
CA PHE A 420 -1.71 -2.85 21.11
C PHE A 420 -3.10 -2.74 21.76
N ASN A 421 -3.19 -2.91 23.08
CA ASN A 421 -4.45 -2.78 23.81
C ASN A 421 -4.74 -1.34 24.27
N TYR A 422 -3.76 -0.43 24.29
CA TYR A 422 -3.97 0.93 24.83
C TYR A 422 -4.67 1.86 23.84
N VAL A 423 -4.35 1.77 22.54
CA VAL A 423 -5.01 2.53 21.46
C VAL A 423 -6.53 2.23 21.38
N PHE A 424 -6.97 1.08 21.89
CA PHE A 424 -8.37 0.62 21.86
C PHE A 424 -8.93 0.20 23.23
N LYS A 425 -8.33 0.62 24.35
CA LYS A 425 -8.76 0.22 25.71
C LYS A 425 -10.06 0.89 26.17
N GLN A 426 -11.07 0.96 25.30
CA GLN A 426 -12.46 1.25 25.69
C GLN A 426 -13.47 0.16 25.32
N GLU A 427 -13.08 -0.95 24.66
CA GLU A 427 -14.03 -2.05 24.44
C GLU A 427 -14.07 -3.11 25.56
N GLN A 428 -13.08 -3.16 26.46
CA GLN A 428 -13.04 -4.20 27.51
C GLN A 428 -13.53 -3.75 28.90
N GLN A 429 -13.71 -2.45 29.17
CA GLN A 429 -14.16 -1.99 30.48
C GLN A 429 -15.67 -2.09 30.72
N GLN A 430 -16.46 -2.57 29.74
CA GLN A 430 -17.90 -2.84 29.92
C GLN A 430 -18.27 -4.31 30.09
N ARG A 431 -17.30 -5.24 30.20
CA ARG A 431 -17.57 -6.67 30.45
C ARG A 431 -17.22 -7.15 31.86
N GLY A 432 -17.10 -6.24 32.80
CA GLY A 432 -16.89 -6.53 34.22
C GLY A 432 -17.84 -5.76 35.13
N ASN A 433 -19.14 -6.05 35.09
CA ASN A 433 -19.97 -6.10 36.29
C ASN A 433 -21.31 -6.78 36.01
N ARG A 434 -21.62 -7.82 36.80
CA ARG A 434 -22.89 -8.55 36.74
C ARG A 434 -24.02 -7.68 37.31
N GLY A 435 -25.18 -7.74 36.66
CA GLY A 435 -26.49 -7.44 37.25
C GLY A 435 -27.17 -6.18 36.72
N SER A 436 -27.95 -6.30 35.63
CA SER A 436 -29.24 -5.63 35.44
C SER A 436 -29.86 -5.99 34.08
N ARG A 437 -31.19 -5.97 34.04
CA ARG A 437 -32.13 -6.40 33.00
C ARG A 437 -32.14 -5.42 31.80
N TYR A 438 -32.18 -5.96 30.56
CA TYR A 438 -32.16 -5.36 29.20
C TYR A 438 -32.91 -4.01 28.97
N PRO A 439 -32.51 -3.14 28.00
CA PRO A 439 -32.95 -3.33 26.59
C PRO A 439 -31.98 -2.90 25.44
N LYS A 440 -32.13 -3.64 24.33
CA LYS A 440 -31.96 -3.31 22.89
C LYS A 440 -30.71 -2.56 22.39
N SER A 441 -30.01 -3.29 21.51
CA SER A 441 -29.04 -2.88 20.48
C SER A 441 -28.92 -1.37 20.19
N LYS A 442 -27.81 -0.77 20.60
CA LYS A 442 -27.21 0.35 19.88
C LYS A 442 -26.06 -0.19 19.04
N ALA A 443 -26.10 0.08 17.73
CA ALA A 443 -25.00 -0.21 16.83
C ALA A 443 -23.69 0.30 17.45
N LYS A 444 -22.73 -0.61 17.68
CA LYS A 444 -21.41 -0.26 18.19
C LYS A 444 -20.81 0.78 17.23
N LYS A 445 -20.58 2.01 17.71
CA LYS A 445 -19.80 3.01 16.98
C LYS A 445 -18.41 2.44 16.78
N VAL A 446 -18.03 2.19 15.53
CA VAL A 446 -16.63 1.95 15.17
C VAL A 446 -15.84 3.19 15.59
N PRO A 447 -14.78 3.08 16.42
CA PRO A 447 -13.98 4.22 16.81
C PRO A 447 -13.41 4.93 15.58
N ASN A 448 -13.39 6.27 15.59
CA ASN A 448 -12.77 7.05 14.53
C ASN A 448 -11.28 6.67 14.43
N PRO A 449 -10.69 6.65 13.21
CA PRO A 449 -9.28 6.35 13.07
C PRO A 449 -8.47 7.41 13.81
N MET A 450 -7.56 6.95 14.69
CA MET A 450 -6.56 7.78 15.33
C MET A 450 -5.44 8.06 14.33
N TRP A 451 -5.03 9.32 14.23
CA TRP A 451 -3.89 9.75 13.41
C TRP A 451 -2.84 10.40 14.28
N CYS A 452 -1.58 10.16 13.94
CA CYS A 452 -0.47 10.89 14.50
C CYS A 452 -0.34 12.27 13.84
N LEU A 453 -0.39 13.31 14.66
CA LEU A 453 -0.20 14.71 14.28
C LEU A 453 1.09 15.25 14.86
N ASP A 454 1.86 15.94 14.03
CA ASP A 454 3.11 16.57 14.44
C ASP A 454 2.82 17.74 15.39
N ARG A 455 3.63 17.88 16.44
CA ARG A 455 3.57 18.98 17.40
C ARG A 455 4.92 19.68 17.48
N GLN A 456 4.89 21.01 17.51
CA GLN A 456 6.11 21.80 17.72
C GLN A 456 6.59 21.66 19.17
N LEU A 457 7.87 21.35 19.33
CA LEU A 457 8.50 21.27 20.64
C LEU A 457 8.71 22.69 21.23
N PRO A 458 8.61 22.85 22.55
CA PRO A 458 8.93 24.12 23.19
C PRO A 458 10.41 24.50 22.99
N PRO A 459 10.75 25.81 23.02
CA PRO A 459 12.15 26.27 22.95
C PRO A 459 12.99 25.70 24.10
N LYS A 460 14.27 25.45 23.85
CA LYS A 460 15.22 24.80 24.79
C LYS A 460 15.48 25.55 26.11
N GLU A 461 14.99 26.78 26.28
CA GLU A 461 15.30 27.61 27.46
C GLU A 461 14.48 27.28 28.73
N GLU A 462 13.46 26.40 28.64
CA GLU A 462 12.61 26.03 29.80
C GLU A 462 12.72 24.55 30.21
N ALA A 463 13.69 23.78 29.67
CA ALA A 463 13.93 22.42 30.12
C ALA A 463 14.94 22.44 31.27
N GLU A 464 14.46 22.64 32.49
CA GLU A 464 15.24 22.34 33.70
C GLU A 464 15.73 20.89 33.62
N GLU A 465 16.94 20.67 34.13
CA GLU A 465 17.64 19.38 34.17
C GLU A 465 16.88 18.37 35.05
N GLU A 466 15.76 17.83 34.56
CA GLU A 466 15.10 16.67 35.15
C GLU A 466 14.94 15.57 34.10
N GLU A 467 15.77 14.53 34.27
CA GLU A 467 15.52 13.14 33.90
C GLU A 467 14.93 12.87 32.50
N TYR A 468 15.78 12.82 31.46
CA TYR A 468 15.65 12.06 30.20
C TYR A 468 14.22 11.74 29.66
N GLU A 469 13.23 12.61 29.82
CA GLU A 469 11.94 12.43 29.17
C GLU A 469 12.14 12.69 27.68
N GLN A 470 11.95 11.65 26.87
CA GLN A 470 12.09 11.73 25.44
C GLN A 470 11.13 12.79 24.89
N ALA A 471 11.66 13.89 24.36
CA ALA A 471 10.86 14.99 23.82
C ALA A 471 9.80 14.47 22.82
N VAL A 472 8.53 14.75 23.10
CA VAL A 472 7.40 14.23 22.31
C VAL A 472 6.87 15.31 21.35
N ALA A 473 7.16 15.14 20.06
CA ALA A 473 6.71 15.97 18.96
C ALA A 473 5.51 15.34 18.20
N ALA A 474 4.74 14.49 18.87
CA ALA A 474 3.65 13.71 18.29
C ALA A 474 2.43 13.69 19.21
N VAL A 475 1.23 13.84 18.65
CA VAL A 475 -0.05 13.67 19.36
C VAL A 475 -1.00 12.82 18.53
N TYR A 476 -1.73 11.91 19.16
CA TYR A 476 -2.80 11.19 18.49
C TYR A 476 -4.13 11.92 18.61
N ALA A 477 -4.83 12.05 17.50
CA ALA A 477 -6.17 12.62 17.45
C ALA A 477 -7.10 11.75 16.60
N GLU A 478 -8.37 11.68 17.00
CA GLU A 478 -9.42 11.25 16.09
C GLU A 478 -9.57 12.32 15.00
N VAL A 479 -9.53 11.89 13.74
CA VAL A 479 -9.70 12.77 12.58
C VAL A 479 -11.02 12.45 11.90
N MET A 480 -11.87 13.46 11.77
CA MET A 480 -13.12 13.37 11.01
C MET A 480 -13.08 14.35 9.83
N CYS A 481 -13.21 13.82 8.63
CA CYS A 481 -13.29 14.62 7.41
C CYS A 481 -14.76 14.74 6.97
N THR A 482 -15.29 15.95 6.90
CA THR A 482 -16.65 16.23 6.39
C THR A 482 -16.56 17.20 5.22
N GLY A 483 -16.62 16.67 3.99
CA GLY A 483 -16.42 17.46 2.78
C GLY A 483 -15.01 18.04 2.72
N LYS A 484 -14.89 19.36 2.87
CA LYS A 484 -13.61 20.08 2.93
C LYS A 484 -13.13 20.38 4.35
N GLU A 485 -13.94 20.08 5.36
CA GLU A 485 -13.60 20.36 6.75
C GLU A 485 -12.92 19.15 7.39
N VAL A 486 -11.88 19.41 8.17
CA VAL A 486 -11.22 18.40 9.03
C VAL A 486 -11.45 18.80 10.47
N LYS A 487 -12.02 17.88 11.26
CA LYS A 487 -12.26 18.04 12.69
C LYS A 487 -11.36 17.09 13.46
N LEU A 488 -10.73 17.59 14.51
CA LEU A 488 -9.77 16.87 15.33
C LEU A 488 -10.30 16.73 16.76
N LYS A 489 -10.05 15.57 17.38
CA LYS A 489 -10.34 15.36 18.80
C LYS A 489 -9.18 14.61 19.46
N THR A 490 -8.51 15.25 20.41
CA THR A 490 -7.40 14.70 21.20
C THR A 490 -7.90 14.14 22.55
N GLY A 491 -7.21 13.15 23.12
CA GLY A 491 -7.56 12.56 24.42
C GLY A 491 -7.00 13.35 25.61
N GLY A 492 -7.85 13.68 26.59
CA GLY A 492 -7.53 14.44 27.81
C GLY A 492 -8.38 15.71 27.94
N GLY A 493 -9.09 15.89 29.05
CA GLY A 493 -10.08 16.96 29.22
C GLY A 493 -9.51 18.39 29.13
N GLY A 494 -10.33 19.32 28.66
CA GLY A 494 -10.11 20.77 28.74
C GLY A 494 -9.35 21.38 27.56
N PHE A 495 -10.04 22.27 26.82
CA PHE A 495 -9.38 23.17 25.87
C PHE A 495 -8.51 24.17 26.65
N TYR A 496 -7.18 24.04 26.59
CA TYR A 496 -6.28 25.07 27.10
C TYR A 496 -5.86 26.02 25.97
N GLY A 497 -6.36 27.25 26.04
CA GLY A 497 -5.68 28.42 25.46
C GLY A 497 -5.11 29.24 26.61
N LYS A 498 -3.78 29.44 26.66
CA LYS A 498 -3.16 30.38 27.61
C LYS A 498 -3.51 31.81 27.18
N ARG A 499 -4.15 32.59 28.05
CA ARG A 499 -3.61 33.88 28.56
C ARG A 499 -4.42 34.43 29.75
N ALA A 500 -3.66 34.82 30.78
CA ALA A 500 -3.99 35.69 31.92
C ALA A 500 -5.02 35.20 32.98
N ARG A 501 -4.82 35.74 34.19
CA ARG A 501 -5.40 35.42 35.51
C ARG A 501 -6.94 35.40 35.58
N PRO A 502 -7.52 34.77 36.63
CA PRO A 502 -8.87 34.20 36.59
C PRO A 502 -9.94 35.19 37.04
N GLU A 503 -11.04 35.28 36.30
CA GLU A 503 -12.33 35.67 36.88
C GLU A 503 -13.48 34.91 36.22
N ARG A 504 -14.49 34.58 37.04
CA ARG A 504 -15.56 33.60 36.82
C ARG A 504 -16.46 33.95 35.62
N GLN A 505 -16.83 32.95 34.79
CA GLN A 505 -18.23 32.57 34.45
C GLN A 505 -18.35 31.60 33.22
N SER A 506 -19.15 30.54 33.42
CA SER A 506 -20.04 29.75 32.52
C SER A 506 -19.56 29.12 31.19
N PRO A 507 -20.06 27.91 30.82
CA PRO A 507 -19.49 27.05 29.78
C PRO A 507 -20.03 27.36 28.36
N GLY A 508 -19.15 27.57 27.40
CA GLY A 508 -19.45 27.65 25.97
C GLY A 508 -18.49 26.80 25.14
N ALA A 509 -19.01 25.88 24.32
CA ALA A 509 -18.24 25.01 23.43
C ALA A 509 -17.62 25.83 22.28
N THR A 510 -16.31 25.69 22.02
CA THR A 510 -15.66 26.35 20.87
C THR A 510 -15.20 25.32 19.83
N LEU A 511 -15.79 25.42 18.63
CA LEU A 511 -15.38 24.69 17.42
C LEU A 511 -14.12 25.34 16.84
N LEU A 512 -13.04 24.58 16.67
CA LEU A 512 -11.94 24.98 15.80
C LEU A 512 -12.25 24.53 14.36
N SER A 513 -12.86 25.43 13.59
CA SER A 513 -12.95 25.32 12.13
C SER A 513 -11.67 25.89 11.55
N ILE A 514 -10.78 25.05 11.02
CA ILE A 514 -9.64 25.53 10.22
C ILE A 514 -10.19 25.87 8.83
N ARG A 515 -10.65 27.12 8.65
CA ARG A 515 -10.83 27.71 7.32
C ARG A 515 -9.47 28.21 6.82
N GLY A 516 -9.18 27.93 5.56
CA GLY A 516 -7.83 27.92 5.00
C GLY A 516 -6.99 29.16 5.30
N MET A 517 -5.76 28.93 5.75
CA MET A 517 -4.69 29.91 5.62
C MET A 517 -4.04 29.73 4.24
N SER A 518 -4.36 30.68 3.37
CA SER A 518 -3.71 30.91 2.09
C SER A 518 -2.58 31.91 2.29
N SER A 519 -1.35 31.49 2.05
CA SER A 519 -0.33 32.33 1.41
C SER A 519 0.75 31.40 0.85
N ALA A 520 0.99 31.52 -0.46
CA ALA A 520 1.87 30.72 -1.32
C ALA A 520 1.27 29.39 -1.84
N LEU A 521 0.34 29.47 -2.80
CA LEU A 521 0.13 28.49 -3.88
C LEU A 521 -0.86 29.11 -4.88
N ASN A 522 -0.40 30.08 -5.66
CA ASN A 522 -1.14 30.59 -6.81
C ASN A 522 -0.70 29.83 -8.06
N THR A 523 -1.13 28.57 -8.19
CA THR A 523 -1.21 27.87 -9.47
C THR A 523 -2.55 27.13 -9.51
N ARG A 524 -3.41 27.55 -10.42
CA ARG A 524 -4.77 27.03 -10.61
C ARG A 524 -4.67 25.55 -11.02
N ARG A 525 -5.02 24.66 -10.07
CA ARG A 525 -5.53 23.27 -10.19
C ARG A 525 -4.85 22.37 -9.14
N CYS A 526 -5.32 22.38 -7.89
CA CYS A 526 -5.17 21.25 -6.95
C CYS A 526 -6.05 21.44 -5.71
N ALA A 527 -6.34 20.32 -5.03
CA ALA A 527 -7.08 20.17 -3.77
C ALA A 527 -8.63 20.18 -3.83
N ARG A 528 -9.21 19.11 -4.38
CA ARG A 528 -10.42 18.52 -3.78
C ARG A 528 -9.96 17.49 -2.75
N CYS A 529 -10.47 17.55 -1.53
CA CYS A 529 -10.34 16.45 -0.56
C CYS A 529 -10.84 15.15 -1.20
N PRO A 530 -10.23 13.99 -0.94
CA PRO A 530 -10.71 12.71 -1.46
C PRO A 530 -12.15 12.49 -1.00
N SER A 531 -13.05 12.35 -1.96
CA SER A 531 -14.44 11.98 -1.70
C SER A 531 -14.49 10.52 -1.26
N THR A 532 -14.58 10.29 0.05
CA THR A 532 -15.02 9.00 0.60
C THR A 532 -16.22 9.24 1.52
N ALA A 533 -17.41 9.31 0.94
CA ALA A 533 -18.68 8.97 1.57
C ALA A 533 -19.81 9.08 0.54
N ALA A 534 -20.00 8.04 -0.27
CA ALA A 534 -21.31 7.63 -0.78
C ALA A 534 -21.17 6.34 -1.59
N ALA A 535 -21.48 5.20 -0.98
CA ALA A 535 -22.03 4.07 -1.69
C ALA A 535 -23.17 3.51 -0.83
N PHE A 536 -24.32 3.32 -1.48
CA PHE A 536 -25.55 2.60 -1.08
C PHE A 536 -26.59 3.30 -0.20
N PHE A 537 -27.72 3.74 -0.82
CA PHE A 537 -28.94 2.91 -0.89
C PHE A 537 -29.95 3.41 -1.96
N GLN A 538 -30.77 2.44 -2.41
CA GLN A 538 -32.06 2.49 -3.14
C GLN A 538 -32.11 2.55 -4.67
N TRP A 539 -32.32 1.36 -5.24
CA TRP A 539 -33.16 1.12 -6.41
C TRP A 539 -34.56 0.71 -5.90
N LEU A 540 -35.60 1.52 -6.17
CA LEU A 540 -36.93 1.14 -6.68
C LEU A 540 -37.96 2.28 -6.52
N ASN A 541 -38.47 2.70 -7.68
CA ASN A 541 -39.77 3.31 -8.02
C ASN A 541 -40.37 4.48 -7.22
N GLY A 542 -40.69 5.55 -7.96
CA GLY A 542 -41.78 6.47 -7.60
C GLY A 542 -41.54 7.94 -7.99
N THR A 543 -41.76 8.27 -9.26
CA THR A 543 -42.27 9.57 -9.79
C THR A 543 -42.16 10.84 -8.93
N ALA A 544 -41.44 11.87 -9.42
CA ALA A 544 -42.00 13.20 -9.73
C ALA A 544 -40.97 14.26 -10.21
N LYS A 545 -41.12 14.63 -11.49
CA LYS A 545 -41.07 15.98 -12.12
C LYS A 545 -39.99 17.02 -11.73
N ARG A 546 -39.15 17.28 -12.76
CA ARG A 546 -38.90 18.58 -13.47
C ARG A 546 -38.60 19.84 -12.63
N ARG A 547 -37.46 20.48 -12.92
CA ARG A 547 -37.37 21.64 -13.84
C ARG A 547 -35.93 21.97 -14.23
N CYS A 548 -35.66 21.88 -15.53
CA CYS A 548 -34.51 22.51 -16.20
C CYS A 548 -34.77 24.01 -16.37
N GLY A 549 -33.73 24.82 -16.20
CA GLY A 549 -33.67 26.23 -16.58
C GLY A 549 -32.62 26.45 -17.67
N ARG A 550 -33.11 26.58 -18.91
CA ARG A 550 -32.60 27.26 -20.12
C ARG A 550 -31.11 27.23 -20.50
N LYS A 551 -30.89 26.64 -21.69
CA LYS A 551 -29.81 26.91 -22.66
C LYS A 551 -29.89 28.35 -23.21
N GLN A 552 -28.73 28.91 -23.58
CA GLN A 552 -28.54 29.56 -24.88
C GLN A 552 -27.08 29.39 -25.37
N PRO A 553 -26.83 29.47 -26.70
CA PRO A 553 -25.68 28.88 -27.37
C PRO A 553 -24.59 29.89 -27.74
N LEU A 554 -23.35 29.42 -27.90
CA LEU A 554 -22.31 30.13 -28.65
C LEU A 554 -21.70 29.18 -29.67
N GLN A 555 -22.09 29.39 -30.93
CA GLN A 555 -21.42 28.94 -32.14
C GLN A 555 -20.47 30.06 -32.61
N LYS A 556 -19.31 29.64 -33.15
CA LYS A 556 -18.36 30.27 -34.11
C LYS A 556 -16.93 30.02 -33.64
N SER A 557 -16.25 28.99 -34.14
CA SER A 557 -15.41 28.93 -35.36
C SER A 557 -14.03 29.56 -35.18
N TRP A 558 -13.12 29.19 -36.08
CA TRP A 558 -11.68 29.47 -36.17
C TRP A 558 -10.81 28.47 -35.40
N ALA A 559 -9.81 27.79 -35.94
CA ALA A 559 -9.31 27.44 -37.28
C ALA A 559 -7.89 26.90 -37.01
N LEU A 560 -7.50 25.81 -37.68
CA LEU A 560 -6.12 25.31 -37.69
C LEU A 560 -5.14 26.42 -38.07
N ARG A 561 -3.98 26.46 -37.42
CA ARG A 561 -2.70 26.69 -38.11
C ARG A 561 -1.62 25.77 -37.55
N ARG A 562 -0.99 25.05 -38.47
CA ARG A 562 0.30 24.38 -38.33
C ARG A 562 1.38 25.42 -38.02
N LEU A 563 2.25 25.10 -37.06
CA LEU A 563 3.69 24.89 -37.23
C LEU A 563 4.21 24.14 -36.02
#